data_AF-A0A4U5MT67-F1
#
_entry.id   AF-A0A4U5MT67-F1
#
_cell.length_a   1.000
_cell.length_b   1.000
_cell.length_c   1.000
_cell.angle_alpha   90.00
_cell.angle_beta   90.00
_cell.angle_gamma   90.00
#
_symmetry.space_group_name_H-M   'P 1'
#
loop_
_entity.id
_entity.type
_entity.pdbx_description
1 polymer ?
#
loop_
_entity_poly.entity_id
_entity_poly.type
_entity_poly.pdbx_seq_one_letter_code
_entity_poly.pdbx_strand_id
1 'polypeptide(L)'
;MPSARSLRSFAIMALASGPETDQGDQKILCSSFWKSLLRLERVFALLGFGLPRSALRLRFDGAVDVLATLQVLKMKPVDVFVLAIYTGIKVDKKLLYNRLSQKEKLQITARMLERTREGDHLLQMSLRALILRTPFDLTPETCAALRKAAEFESFSTLEELLGLLTSVTPDIAKSLFADLPFTPSRKIGNLISSFVEKHQ
;
A
#
# COMPACT_ATOMS: atom_id res chain seq x y z
N MET A 1 -13.06 -24.45 7.00
CA MET A 1 -12.97 -22.98 6.79
C MET A 1 -13.36 -22.26 8.07
N PRO A 2 -12.63 -21.21 8.50
CA PRO A 2 -13.00 -20.42 9.68
C PRO A 2 -14.30 -19.65 9.44
N SER A 3 -15.15 -19.52 10.46
CA SER A 3 -16.37 -18.71 10.40
C SER A 3 -16.07 -17.21 10.66
N ALA A 4 -16.98 -16.31 10.27
CA ALA A 4 -16.85 -14.88 10.58
C ALA A 4 -16.77 -14.60 12.09
N ARG A 5 -17.45 -15.41 12.93
CA ARG A 5 -17.33 -15.34 14.39
C ARG A 5 -15.93 -15.74 14.87
N SER A 6 -15.32 -16.77 14.29
CA SER A 6 -13.97 -17.18 14.68
C SER A 6 -12.91 -16.14 14.30
N LEU A 7 -12.99 -15.52 13.12
CA LEU A 7 -12.07 -14.46 12.70
C LEU A 7 -12.11 -13.23 13.63
N ARG A 8 -13.31 -12.84 14.09
CA ARG A 8 -13.46 -11.76 15.06
C ARG A 8 -12.82 -12.10 16.40
N SER A 9 -13.05 -13.31 16.92
CA SER A 9 -12.41 -13.77 18.15
C SER A 9 -10.88 -13.79 18.03
N PHE A 10 -10.35 -14.22 16.87
CA PHE A 10 -8.91 -14.16 16.59
C PHE A 10 -8.36 -12.73 16.59
N ALA A 11 -9.05 -11.78 15.96
CA ALA A 11 -8.65 -10.38 15.99
C ALA A 11 -8.56 -9.83 17.42
N ILE A 12 -9.56 -10.17 18.25
CA ILE A 12 -9.59 -9.76 19.67
C ILE A 12 -8.42 -10.38 20.44
N MET A 13 -8.16 -11.67 20.25
CA MET A 13 -7.02 -12.34 20.88
C MET A 13 -5.68 -11.74 20.43
N ALA A 14 -5.48 -11.52 19.13
CA ALA A 14 -4.26 -10.90 18.61
C ALA A 14 -4.01 -9.49 19.17
N LEU A 15 -5.08 -8.71 19.36
CA LEU A 15 -5.02 -7.37 19.97
C LEU A 15 -4.73 -7.41 21.47
N ALA A 16 -5.11 -8.49 22.18
CA ALA A 16 -4.96 -8.63 23.62
C ALA A 16 -3.65 -9.32 24.05
N SER A 17 -3.15 -10.26 23.25
CA SER A 17 -2.15 -11.25 23.69
C SER A 17 -0.79 -11.16 22.99
N GLY A 18 -0.65 -10.32 21.96
CA GLY A 18 0.56 -10.23 21.13
C GLY A 18 0.80 -11.49 20.26
N PRO A 19 1.74 -11.46 19.31
CA PRO A 19 1.96 -12.55 18.33
C PRO A 19 2.63 -13.81 18.92
N GLU A 20 3.06 -13.80 20.19
CA GLU A 20 3.87 -14.86 20.80
C GLU A 20 3.06 -15.96 21.51
N THR A 21 1.76 -15.75 21.73
CA THR A 21 0.95 -16.60 22.62
C THR A 21 0.18 -17.73 21.94
N ASP A 22 0.23 -17.85 20.60
CA ASP A 22 -0.66 -18.75 19.85
C ASP A 22 0.06 -19.95 19.19
N GLN A 23 -0.55 -21.14 19.22
CA GLN A 23 -0.07 -22.37 18.56
C GLN A 23 -0.86 -22.69 17.28
N GLY A 24 -0.21 -23.31 16.29
CA GLY A 24 -0.85 -23.81 15.06
C GLY A 24 -1.42 -22.72 14.13
N ASP A 25 -2.57 -22.99 13.52
CA ASP A 25 -3.25 -22.08 12.57
C ASP A 25 -3.59 -20.71 13.18
N GLN A 26 -3.78 -20.65 14.50
CA GLN A 26 -4.06 -19.40 15.21
C GLN A 26 -2.88 -18.42 15.10
N LYS A 27 -1.65 -18.93 15.22
CA LYS A 27 -0.42 -18.13 15.05
C LYS A 27 -0.35 -17.51 13.65
N ILE A 28 -0.75 -18.25 12.63
CA ILE A 28 -0.77 -17.77 11.24
C ILE A 28 -1.79 -16.64 11.09
N LEU A 29 -3.01 -16.83 11.60
CA LEU A 29 -4.07 -15.82 11.54
C LEU A 29 -3.69 -14.55 12.31
N CYS A 30 -3.15 -14.69 13.53
CA CYS A 30 -2.73 -13.57 14.36
C CYS A 30 -1.51 -12.84 13.78
N SER A 31 -0.55 -13.55 13.19
CA SER A 31 0.58 -12.94 12.48
C SER A 31 0.13 -12.16 11.25
N SER A 32 -0.77 -12.73 10.45
CA SER A 32 -1.35 -12.06 9.28
C SER A 32 -2.15 -10.81 9.67
N PHE A 33 -2.95 -10.91 10.75
CA PHE A 33 -3.67 -9.77 11.31
C PHE A 33 -2.69 -8.67 11.75
N TRP A 34 -1.71 -8.98 12.59
CA TRP A 34 -0.78 -7.98 13.12
C TRP A 34 0.02 -7.28 12.02
N LYS A 35 0.54 -8.03 11.05
CA LYS A 35 1.28 -7.46 9.91
C LYS A 35 0.42 -6.53 9.09
N SER A 36 -0.79 -6.95 8.75
CA SER A 36 -1.72 -6.13 7.96
C SER A 36 -2.29 -4.93 8.72
N LEU A 37 -2.50 -5.06 10.03
CA LEU A 37 -2.93 -3.98 10.93
C LEU A 37 -1.85 -2.90 11.02
N LEU A 38 -0.61 -3.27 11.37
CA LEU A 38 0.51 -2.31 11.49
C LEU A 38 0.73 -1.53 10.19
N ARG A 39 0.63 -2.22 9.06
CA ARG A 39 0.74 -1.59 7.75
C ARG A 39 -0.38 -0.58 7.52
N LEU A 40 -1.63 -0.94 7.83
CA LEU A 40 -2.76 -0.03 7.68
C LEU A 40 -2.68 1.15 8.66
N GLU A 41 -2.26 0.93 9.90
CA GLU A 41 -2.04 1.97 10.92
C GLU A 41 -0.98 2.98 10.45
N ARG A 42 0.14 2.51 9.87
CA ARG A 42 1.16 3.41 9.30
C ARG A 42 0.57 4.30 8.21
N VAL A 43 -0.20 3.73 7.30
CA VAL A 43 -0.82 4.50 6.20
C VAL A 43 -1.88 5.48 6.72
N PHE A 44 -2.66 5.10 7.73
CA PHE A 44 -3.62 6.00 8.39
C PHE A 44 -2.92 7.15 9.13
N ALA A 45 -1.81 6.86 9.81
CA ALA A 45 -1.00 7.88 10.48
C ALA A 45 -0.45 8.94 9.50
N LEU A 46 -0.09 8.55 8.26
CA LEU A 46 0.28 9.52 7.21
C LEU A 46 -0.83 10.52 6.87
N LEU A 47 -2.08 10.20 7.17
CA LEU A 47 -3.21 11.08 6.89
C LEU A 47 -3.68 11.84 8.13
N GLY A 48 -2.97 11.68 9.26
CA GLY A 48 -3.23 12.38 10.51
C GLY A 48 -4.48 11.88 11.24
N PHE A 49 -4.96 10.68 10.94
CA PHE A 49 -6.11 10.10 11.64
C PHE A 49 -5.83 8.67 12.13
N GLY A 50 -6.36 8.34 13.31
CA GLY A 50 -6.26 7.00 13.88
C GLY A 50 -7.13 6.00 13.13
N LEU A 51 -6.65 4.77 12.99
CA LEU A 51 -7.41 3.66 12.42
C LEU A 51 -8.50 3.20 13.40
N PRO A 52 -9.80 3.38 13.11
CA PRO A 52 -10.86 2.91 13.99
C PRO A 52 -10.96 1.38 13.97
N ARG A 53 -10.37 0.74 14.98
CA ARG A 53 -10.27 -0.73 15.08
C ARG A 53 -11.61 -1.47 15.03
N SER A 54 -12.70 -0.82 15.44
CA SER A 54 -14.07 -1.37 15.37
C SER A 54 -14.60 -1.58 13.95
N ALA A 55 -14.03 -0.87 12.97
CA ALA A 55 -14.44 -0.96 11.56
C ALA A 55 -13.64 -1.99 10.76
N LEU A 56 -12.62 -2.61 11.36
CA LEU A 56 -11.78 -3.58 10.69
C LEU A 56 -12.63 -4.76 10.19
N ARG A 57 -12.42 -5.10 8.93
CA ARG A 57 -12.92 -6.31 8.29
C ARG A 57 -11.74 -7.21 7.99
N LEU A 58 -11.92 -8.51 8.19
CA LEU A 58 -10.85 -9.49 8.00
C LEU A 58 -11.19 -10.41 6.84
N ARG A 59 -10.14 -10.81 6.12
CA ARG A 59 -10.19 -11.90 5.16
C ARG A 59 -10.13 -13.26 5.86
N PHE A 60 -10.34 -14.31 5.10
CA PHE A 60 -10.28 -15.70 5.59
C PHE A 60 -8.89 -16.10 6.11
N ASP A 61 -7.83 -15.41 5.68
CA ASP A 61 -6.45 -15.63 6.12
C ASP A 61 -6.05 -14.79 7.34
N GLY A 62 -7.01 -14.10 7.96
CA GLY A 62 -6.80 -13.26 9.15
C GLY A 62 -6.25 -11.87 8.85
N ALA A 63 -5.80 -11.58 7.63
CA ALA A 63 -5.36 -10.24 7.28
C ALA A 63 -6.54 -9.25 7.20
N VAL A 64 -6.27 -7.97 7.49
CA VAL A 64 -7.24 -6.89 7.31
C VAL A 64 -7.61 -6.77 5.83
N ASP A 65 -8.90 -6.89 5.55
CA ASP A 65 -9.49 -6.54 4.27
C ASP A 65 -9.60 -5.03 4.18
N VAL A 66 -8.59 -4.41 3.56
CA VAL A 66 -8.50 -2.95 3.45
C VAL A 66 -9.72 -2.40 2.70
N LEU A 67 -10.11 -3.00 1.57
CA LEU A 67 -11.23 -2.48 0.78
C LEU A 67 -12.55 -2.53 1.56
N ALA A 68 -12.86 -3.68 2.16
CA ALA A 68 -14.07 -3.82 2.97
C ALA A 68 -14.03 -2.91 4.22
N THR A 69 -12.86 -2.70 4.81
CA THR A 69 -12.67 -1.75 5.92
C THR A 69 -12.96 -0.32 5.45
N LEU A 70 -12.37 0.13 4.34
CA LEU A 70 -12.58 1.49 3.81
C LEU A 70 -14.02 1.75 3.39
N GLN A 71 -14.78 0.74 2.96
CA GLN A 71 -16.20 0.91 2.63
C GLN A 71 -17.08 1.17 3.85
N VAL A 72 -16.69 0.68 5.03
CA VAL A 72 -17.40 0.93 6.30
C VAL A 72 -17.03 2.31 6.85
N LEU A 73 -15.79 2.72 6.63
CA LEU A 73 -15.32 4.04 6.98
C LEU A 73 -15.90 5.05 6.00
N LYS A 74 -16.90 5.83 6.45
CA LYS A 74 -17.50 6.92 5.68
C LYS A 74 -16.49 8.07 5.47
N MET A 75 -15.39 7.79 4.78
CA MET A 75 -14.26 8.69 4.57
C MET A 75 -14.55 9.67 3.45
N LYS A 76 -13.82 10.79 3.45
CA LYS A 76 -13.90 11.73 2.34
C LYS A 76 -13.30 11.08 1.09
N PRO A 77 -13.84 11.36 -0.11
CA PRO A 77 -13.33 10.80 -1.36
C PRO A 77 -11.81 11.01 -1.56
N VAL A 78 -11.29 12.18 -1.18
CA VAL A 78 -9.86 12.48 -1.22
C VAL A 78 -9.03 11.51 -0.37
N ASP A 79 -9.50 11.16 0.83
CA ASP A 79 -8.79 10.26 1.74
C ASP A 79 -8.81 8.83 1.20
N VAL A 80 -9.95 8.40 0.65
CA VAL A 80 -10.08 7.08 -0.01
C VAL A 80 -9.11 6.97 -1.19
N PHE A 81 -8.99 8.03 -2.00
CA PHE A 81 -8.05 8.04 -3.12
C PHE A 81 -6.59 7.93 -2.68
N VAL A 82 -6.17 8.74 -1.69
CA VAL A 82 -4.79 8.67 -1.18
C VAL A 82 -4.52 7.32 -0.53
N LEU A 83 -5.45 6.81 0.29
CA LEU A 83 -5.35 5.47 0.85
C LEU A 83 -5.24 4.40 -0.23
N ALA A 84 -5.96 4.53 -1.34
CA ALA A 84 -5.89 3.55 -2.43
C ALA A 84 -4.48 3.45 -3.04
N ILE A 85 -3.78 4.58 -3.12
CA ILE A 85 -2.37 4.64 -3.57
C ILE A 85 -1.44 4.00 -2.53
N TYR A 86 -1.52 4.42 -1.27
CA TYR A 86 -0.60 4.01 -0.21
C TYR A 86 -0.86 2.61 0.36
N THR A 87 -2.03 2.03 0.13
CA THR A 87 -2.31 0.63 0.50
C THR A 87 -2.20 -0.32 -0.68
N GLY A 88 -2.10 0.22 -1.91
CA GLY A 88 -2.08 -0.55 -3.14
C GLY A 88 -3.30 -1.46 -3.32
N ILE A 89 -4.45 -1.12 -2.76
CA ILE A 89 -5.69 -1.86 -3.01
C ILE A 89 -6.06 -1.82 -4.49
N LYS A 90 -6.56 -2.94 -5.00
CA LYS A 90 -6.93 -3.08 -6.40
C LYS A 90 -8.30 -2.44 -6.65
N VAL A 91 -8.28 -1.15 -6.96
CA VAL A 91 -9.44 -0.33 -7.34
C VAL A 91 -9.10 0.51 -8.56
N ASP A 92 -10.11 1.00 -9.27
CA ASP A 92 -9.90 1.94 -10.37
C ASP A 92 -9.56 3.33 -9.81
N LYS A 93 -8.25 3.56 -9.58
CA LYS A 93 -7.73 4.83 -9.05
C LYS A 93 -8.01 6.00 -9.99
N LYS A 94 -8.10 5.76 -11.31
CA LYS A 94 -8.44 6.81 -12.30
C LYS A 94 -9.90 7.23 -12.14
N LEU A 95 -10.81 6.28 -11.97
CA LEU A 95 -12.21 6.57 -11.68
C LEU A 95 -12.37 7.31 -10.35
N LEU A 96 -11.65 6.89 -9.31
CA LEU A 96 -11.64 7.58 -8.01
C LEU A 96 -11.20 9.04 -8.18
N TYR A 97 -10.08 9.28 -8.86
CA TYR A 97 -9.57 10.63 -9.12
C TYR A 97 -10.53 11.49 -9.94
N ASN A 98 -11.15 10.91 -10.98
CA ASN A 98 -12.07 11.63 -11.87
C ASN A 98 -13.37 12.05 -11.18
N ARG A 99 -13.79 11.33 -10.14
CA ARG A 99 -14.97 11.66 -9.33
C ARG A 99 -14.73 12.79 -8.33
N LEU A 100 -13.48 13.19 -8.12
CA LEU A 100 -13.15 14.28 -7.20
C LEU A 100 -13.52 15.63 -7.81
N SER A 101 -14.07 16.50 -6.98
CA SER A 101 -14.24 17.92 -7.29
C SER A 101 -12.88 18.62 -7.49
N GLN A 102 -12.88 19.78 -8.14
CA GLN A 102 -11.65 20.57 -8.30
C GLN A 102 -11.04 20.96 -6.95
N LYS A 103 -11.88 21.26 -5.95
CA LYS A 103 -11.44 21.54 -4.58
C LYS A 103 -10.69 20.35 -3.97
N GLU A 104 -11.19 19.13 -4.17
CA GLU A 104 -10.54 17.91 -3.68
C GLU A 104 -9.24 17.61 -4.44
N LYS A 105 -9.20 17.86 -5.75
CA LYS A 105 -7.97 17.73 -6.54
C LYS A 105 -6.89 18.70 -6.06
N LEU A 106 -7.26 19.94 -5.71
CA LEU A 106 -6.33 20.89 -5.09
C LEU A 106 -5.83 20.42 -3.72
N GLN A 107 -6.67 19.77 -2.92
CA GLN A 107 -6.25 19.16 -1.65
C GLN A 107 -5.23 18.03 -1.87
N ILE A 108 -5.40 17.22 -2.92
CA ILE A 108 -4.41 16.21 -3.30
C ILE A 108 -3.09 16.87 -3.67
N THR A 109 -3.11 17.92 -4.49
CA THR A 109 -1.88 18.64 -4.87
C THR A 109 -1.18 19.20 -3.64
N ALA A 110 -1.91 19.80 -2.69
CA ALA A 110 -1.33 20.29 -1.44
C ALA A 110 -0.66 19.17 -0.62
N ARG A 111 -1.36 18.03 -0.44
CA ARG A 111 -0.80 16.86 0.25
C ARG A 111 0.40 16.26 -0.47
N MET A 112 0.37 16.22 -1.80
CA MET A 112 1.49 15.77 -2.62
C MET A 112 2.72 16.65 -2.37
N LEU A 113 2.57 17.97 -2.42
CA LEU A 113 3.68 18.90 -2.17
C LEU A 113 4.25 18.77 -0.75
N GLU A 114 3.39 18.60 0.25
CA GLU A 114 3.78 18.35 1.64
C GLU A 114 4.62 17.07 1.75
N ARG A 115 4.13 15.95 1.20
CA ARG A 115 4.83 14.66 1.24
C ARG A 115 6.14 14.68 0.46
N THR A 116 6.18 15.36 -0.67
CA THR A 116 7.41 15.53 -1.45
C THR A 116 8.49 16.31 -0.68
N ARG A 117 8.11 17.28 0.16
CA ARG A 117 9.08 17.98 1.04
C ARG A 117 9.68 17.07 2.11
N GLU A 118 8.98 16.00 2.47
CA GLU A 118 9.46 14.97 3.38
C GLU A 118 10.22 13.83 2.65
N GLY A 119 10.43 13.94 1.34
CA GLY A 119 11.07 12.92 0.51
C GLY A 119 10.15 11.77 0.09
N ASP A 120 8.84 11.86 0.34
CA ASP A 120 7.85 10.91 -0.15
C ASP A 120 7.28 11.37 -1.51
N HIS A 121 7.73 10.68 -2.55
CA HIS A 121 7.32 10.92 -3.94
C HIS A 121 6.22 9.97 -4.43
N LEU A 122 5.70 9.07 -3.58
CA LEU A 122 4.77 8.03 -4.02
C LEU A 122 3.47 8.62 -4.58
N LEU A 123 2.88 9.59 -3.88
CA LEU A 123 1.65 10.25 -4.32
C LEU A 123 1.88 11.03 -5.62
N GLN A 124 3.01 11.74 -5.74
CA GLN A 124 3.39 12.50 -6.94
C GLN A 124 3.51 11.58 -8.16
N MET A 125 4.28 10.49 -8.03
CA MET A 125 4.52 9.57 -9.13
C MET A 125 3.26 8.79 -9.52
N SER A 126 2.43 8.41 -8.54
CA SER A 126 1.14 7.77 -8.80
C SER A 126 0.19 8.70 -9.55
N LEU A 127 0.13 9.98 -9.20
CA LEU A 127 -0.68 10.96 -9.94
C LEU A 127 -0.17 11.16 -11.37
N ARG A 128 1.15 11.24 -11.56
CA ARG A 128 1.77 11.31 -12.89
C ARG A 128 1.39 10.10 -13.74
N ALA A 129 1.53 8.90 -13.19
CA ALA A 129 1.15 7.64 -13.82
C ALA A 129 -0.34 7.60 -14.20
N LEU A 130 -1.22 8.06 -13.30
CA LEU A 130 -2.68 8.03 -13.50
C LEU A 130 -3.17 9.05 -14.54
N ILE A 131 -2.64 10.27 -14.48
CA ILE A 131 -3.10 11.41 -15.28
C ILE A 131 -2.46 11.37 -16.66
N LEU A 132 -1.13 11.27 -16.71
CA LEU A 132 -0.40 11.38 -17.96
C LEU A 132 -0.34 10.04 -18.69
N ARG A 133 -0.32 8.91 -17.96
CA ARG A 133 -0.04 7.56 -18.52
C ARG A 133 1.19 7.51 -19.41
N THR A 134 2.07 8.50 -19.25
CA THR A 134 3.32 8.58 -19.98
C THR A 134 4.34 7.75 -19.24
N PRO A 135 5.13 6.95 -19.96
CA PRO A 135 6.31 6.36 -19.38
C PRO A 135 7.22 7.45 -18.78
N PHE A 136 8.00 7.08 -17.77
CA PHE A 136 8.92 7.99 -17.10
C PHE A 136 10.25 7.32 -16.81
N ASP A 137 11.31 8.10 -16.91
CA ASP A 137 12.67 7.65 -16.65
C ASP A 137 12.91 7.45 -15.16
N LEU A 138 13.99 6.73 -14.87
CA LEU A 138 14.49 6.54 -13.52
C LEU A 138 15.23 7.79 -13.06
N THR A 139 14.56 8.55 -12.20
CA THR A 139 15.11 9.68 -11.45
C THR A 139 15.16 9.32 -9.95
N PRO A 140 15.89 10.09 -9.12
CA PRO A 140 15.87 9.90 -7.67
C PRO A 140 14.45 9.87 -7.07
N GLU A 141 13.53 10.70 -7.58
CA GLU A 141 12.13 10.77 -7.16
C GLU A 141 11.36 9.49 -7.53
N THR A 142 11.56 8.98 -8.75
CA THR A 142 10.97 7.71 -9.20
C THR A 142 11.46 6.56 -8.32
N CYS A 143 12.76 6.49 -8.04
CA CYS A 143 13.35 5.49 -7.15
C CYS A 143 12.76 5.59 -5.73
N ALA A 144 12.65 6.80 -5.18
CA ALA A 144 12.05 7.03 -3.87
C ALA A 144 10.59 6.56 -3.83
N ALA A 145 9.80 6.87 -4.86
CA ALA A 145 8.41 6.40 -4.97
C ALA A 145 8.30 4.87 -5.01
N LEU A 146 9.15 4.20 -5.79
CA LEU A 146 9.15 2.73 -5.90
C LEU A 146 9.54 2.06 -4.58
N ARG A 147 10.57 2.58 -3.90
CA ARG A 147 10.98 2.11 -2.57
C ARG A 147 9.87 2.33 -1.55
N LYS A 148 9.20 3.48 -1.59
CA LYS A 148 8.07 3.80 -0.70
C LYS A 148 6.87 2.89 -0.97
N ALA A 149 6.56 2.59 -2.23
CA ALA A 149 5.53 1.63 -2.58
C ALA A 149 5.87 0.22 -2.06
N ALA A 150 7.13 -0.20 -2.14
CA ALA A 150 7.59 -1.47 -1.57
C ALA A 150 7.52 -1.47 -0.04
N GLU A 151 7.89 -0.38 0.62
CA GLU A 151 7.84 -0.19 2.09
C GLU A 151 6.40 -0.35 2.62
N PHE A 152 5.44 0.25 1.93
CA PHE A 152 4.01 0.14 2.26
C PHE A 152 3.35 -1.13 1.74
N GLU A 153 4.09 -1.99 1.05
CA GLU A 153 3.58 -3.16 0.35
C GLU A 153 2.39 -2.85 -0.59
N SER A 154 2.43 -1.68 -1.22
CA SER A 154 1.43 -1.15 -2.13
C SER A 154 1.50 -1.86 -3.47
N PHE A 155 1.21 -3.16 -3.50
CA PHE A 155 1.48 -4.04 -4.64
C PHE A 155 0.95 -3.50 -5.96
N SER A 156 -0.33 -3.14 -6.06
CA SER A 156 -0.88 -2.66 -7.34
C SER A 156 -0.28 -1.33 -7.77
N THR A 157 0.01 -0.44 -6.83
CA THR A 157 0.67 0.84 -7.11
C THR A 157 2.11 0.61 -7.59
N LEU A 158 2.86 -0.28 -6.93
CA LEU A 158 4.22 -0.63 -7.32
C LEU A 158 4.24 -1.25 -8.72
N GLU A 159 3.34 -2.19 -8.99
CA GLU A 159 3.18 -2.84 -10.31
C GLU A 159 2.86 -1.81 -11.40
N GLU A 160 1.94 -0.88 -11.15
CA GLU A 160 1.60 0.22 -12.05
C GLU A 160 2.80 1.13 -12.34
N LEU A 161 3.57 1.51 -11.32
CA LEU A 161 4.74 2.37 -11.49
C LEU A 161 5.86 1.66 -12.25
N LEU A 162 6.16 0.41 -11.92
CA LEU A 162 7.16 -0.40 -12.60
C LEU A 162 6.81 -0.59 -14.08
N GLY A 163 5.53 -0.77 -14.39
CA GLY A 163 5.03 -0.93 -15.77
C GLY A 163 5.19 0.31 -16.66
N LEU A 164 5.47 1.47 -16.06
CA LEU A 164 5.65 2.75 -16.77
C LEU A 164 7.11 3.22 -16.80
N LEU A 165 8.05 2.45 -16.26
CA LEU A 165 9.47 2.80 -16.33
C LEU A 165 10.00 2.63 -17.76
N THR A 166 10.77 3.63 -18.21
CA THR A 166 11.56 3.57 -19.45
C THR A 166 13.04 3.38 -19.16
N SER A 167 13.76 2.92 -20.19
CA SER A 167 15.23 2.91 -20.20
C SER A 167 15.85 2.08 -19.07
N VAL A 168 15.15 1.02 -18.63
CA VAL A 168 15.61 0.12 -17.57
C VAL A 168 16.59 -0.89 -18.16
N THR A 169 17.86 -0.77 -17.79
CA THR A 169 18.89 -1.77 -18.10
C THR A 169 18.90 -2.89 -17.03
N PRO A 170 19.50 -4.06 -17.32
CA PRO A 170 19.61 -5.14 -16.34
C PRO A 170 20.27 -4.70 -15.02
N ASP A 171 21.31 -3.88 -15.09
CA ASP A 171 22.04 -3.38 -13.91
C ASP A 171 21.20 -2.40 -13.09
N ILE A 172 20.44 -1.56 -13.77
CA ILE A 172 19.51 -0.63 -13.15
C ILE A 172 18.38 -1.41 -12.46
N ALA A 173 17.82 -2.43 -13.10
CA ALA A 173 16.77 -3.25 -12.51
C ALA A 173 17.24 -3.93 -11.21
N LYS A 174 18.47 -4.46 -11.20
CA LYS A 174 19.08 -5.08 -10.02
C LYS A 174 19.37 -4.09 -8.90
N SER A 175 19.90 -2.91 -9.23
CA SER A 175 20.30 -1.91 -8.23
C SER A 175 19.12 -1.16 -7.59
N LEU A 176 18.00 -1.03 -8.29
CA LEU A 176 16.82 -0.28 -7.84
C LEU A 176 16.33 -0.69 -6.44
N PHE A 177 16.42 -1.99 -6.13
CA PHE A 177 15.96 -2.61 -4.89
C PHE A 177 17.05 -3.31 -4.07
N ALA A 178 18.33 -3.17 -4.45
CA ALA A 178 19.44 -3.84 -3.75
C ALA A 178 19.61 -3.33 -2.30
N ASP A 179 19.44 -2.02 -2.08
CA ASP A 179 19.73 -1.36 -0.80
C ASP A 179 18.45 -0.97 -0.03
N LEU A 180 17.41 -1.82 -0.05
CA LEU A 180 16.22 -1.57 0.76
C LEU A 180 16.55 -1.69 2.25
N PRO A 181 16.21 -0.70 3.09
CA PRO A 181 16.47 -0.76 4.54
C PRO A 181 15.51 -1.72 5.28
N PHE A 182 14.74 -2.52 4.55
CA PHE A 182 13.76 -3.47 5.04
C PHE A 182 13.71 -4.68 4.11
N THR A 183 13.26 -5.82 4.64
CA THR A 183 12.99 -7.01 3.84
C THR A 183 11.57 -6.96 3.27
N PRO A 184 11.38 -6.93 1.93
CA PRO A 184 10.04 -6.98 1.34
C PRO A 184 9.32 -8.30 1.68
N SER A 185 7.99 -8.28 1.76
CA SER A 185 7.25 -9.54 1.81
C SER A 185 7.43 -10.35 0.54
N ARG A 186 7.19 -11.66 0.64
CA ARG A 186 7.22 -12.59 -0.51
C ARG A 186 6.44 -12.07 -1.72
N LYS A 187 5.30 -11.41 -1.49
CA LYS A 187 4.48 -10.86 -2.58
C LYS A 187 5.19 -9.73 -3.34
N ILE A 188 5.77 -8.78 -2.61
CA ILE A 188 6.53 -7.66 -3.19
C ILE A 188 7.85 -8.17 -3.78
N GLY A 189 8.53 -9.07 -3.07
CA GLY A 189 9.76 -9.73 -3.54
C GLY A 189 9.55 -10.43 -4.89
N ASN A 190 8.49 -11.22 -5.03
CA ASN A 190 8.15 -11.87 -6.30
C ASN A 190 7.92 -10.85 -7.43
N LEU A 191 7.22 -9.73 -7.15
CA LEU A 191 7.00 -8.68 -8.14
C LEU A 191 8.32 -8.03 -8.58
N ILE A 192 9.22 -7.76 -7.62
CA ILE A 192 10.56 -7.23 -7.89
C ILE A 192 11.36 -8.23 -8.73
N SER A 193 11.38 -9.51 -8.34
CA SER A 193 12.09 -10.56 -9.08
C SER A 193 11.59 -10.68 -10.52
N SER A 194 10.27 -10.74 -10.73
CA SER A 194 9.69 -10.79 -12.08
C SER A 194 10.00 -9.53 -12.90
N PHE A 195 10.04 -8.36 -12.27
CA PHE A 195 10.48 -7.13 -12.94
C PHE A 195 11.94 -7.20 -13.36
N VAL A 196 12.83 -7.69 -12.50
CA VAL A 196 14.26 -7.86 -12.80
C VAL A 196 14.46 -8.88 -13.93
N GLU A 197 13.82 -10.04 -13.84
CA GLU A 197 13.89 -11.11 -14.85
C GLU A 197 13.43 -10.63 -16.23
N LYS A 198 12.40 -9.78 -16.30
CA LYS A 198 11.91 -9.20 -17.56
C LYS A 198 12.94 -8.32 -18.28
N HIS A 199 13.94 -7.81 -17.56
CA HIS A 199 14.98 -6.92 -18.09
C HIS A 199 16.37 -7.57 -18.09
N GLN A 200 16.46 -8.89 -17.95
CA GLN A 200 17.67 -9.68 -18.19
C GLN A 200 17.72 -10.11 -19.65
#